data_AF-A0AAU9PE01-F1
#
_entry.id   AF-A0AAU9PE01-F1
#
_cell.length_a   1.000
_cell.length_b   1.000
_cell.length_c   1.000
_cell.angle_alpha   90.00
_cell.angle_beta   90.00
_cell.angle_gamma   90.00
#
_symmetry.space_group_name_H-M   'P 1'
#
loop_
_entity.id
_entity.type
_entity.pdbx_description
1 polymer ?
#
loop_
_entity_poly.entity_id
_entity_poly.type
_entity_poly.pdbx_seq_one_letter_code
_entity_poly.pdbx_strand_id
1 'polypeptide(L)'
;MSSRGGRTDPAWQHSEEVVGEGPKKGYIYLKCNYCSKIIKGGVKRVKNHLACTHQDVEPCPNVPDIVKEEMLKFFKAFEATKLASRMTFEENVASGAYYNSGGSVNP
;
A
#
# COMPACT_ATOMS: atom_id res chain seq x y z
N MET A 1 -5.34 17.99 17.48
CA MET A 1 -5.75 16.72 16.83
C MET A 1 -4.98 16.63 15.52
N SER A 2 -3.98 15.75 15.44
CA SER A 2 -3.02 15.75 14.33
C SER A 2 -3.69 15.43 13.00
N SER A 3 -3.51 16.32 12.04
CA SER A 3 -4.04 16.26 10.69
C SER A 3 -3.58 14.97 10.00
N ARG A 4 -4.53 14.08 9.71
CA ARG A 4 -4.35 12.78 9.01
C ARG A 4 -4.09 12.97 7.50
N GLY A 5 -3.22 13.91 7.13
CA GLY A 5 -2.87 14.17 5.73
C GLY A 5 -2.04 13.03 5.16
N GLY A 6 -2.63 12.21 4.28
CA GLY A 6 -1.90 11.22 3.48
C GLY A 6 -2.37 9.76 3.60
N ARG A 7 -3.41 9.46 4.39
CA ARG A 7 -4.02 8.11 4.41
C ARG A 7 -5.01 7.95 3.25
N THR A 8 -4.51 7.92 2.03
CA THR A 8 -5.31 7.67 0.80
C THR A 8 -5.60 6.20 0.56
N ASP A 9 -5.05 5.30 1.38
CA ASP A 9 -5.25 3.87 1.20
C ASP A 9 -6.63 3.42 1.71
N PRO A 10 -7.46 2.74 0.90
CA PRO A 10 -8.79 2.31 1.31
C PRO A 10 -8.75 1.33 2.49
N ALA A 11 -7.64 0.60 2.70
CA ALA A 11 -7.52 -0.32 3.83
C ALA A 11 -7.68 0.35 5.21
N TRP A 12 -7.45 1.66 5.33
CA TRP A 12 -7.69 2.43 6.56
C TRP A 12 -9.18 2.59 6.90
N GLN A 13 -10.09 2.49 5.93
CA GLN A 13 -11.53 2.52 6.19
C GLN A 13 -12.03 1.20 6.79
N HIS A 14 -11.29 0.12 6.51
CA HIS A 14 -11.62 -1.25 6.94
C HIS A 14 -10.77 -1.74 8.12
N SER A 15 -9.95 -0.86 8.67
CA SER A 15 -9.13 -1.16 9.83
C SER A 15 -8.98 0.02 10.77
N GLU A 16 -8.90 -0.27 12.06
CA GLU A 16 -8.72 0.72 13.11
C GLU A 16 -7.29 0.65 13.66
N GLU A 17 -6.64 1.80 13.78
CA GLU A 17 -5.33 1.88 14.41
C GLU A 17 -5.47 1.68 15.91
N VAL A 18 -4.79 0.66 16.44
CA VAL A 18 -4.77 0.35 17.86
C VAL A 18 -3.41 0.71 18.43
N VAL A 19 -3.40 1.27 19.64
CA VAL A 19 -2.14 1.51 20.37
C VAL A 19 -1.60 0.15 20.78
N GLY A 20 -0.47 -0.25 20.21
CA GLY A 20 0.16 -1.50 20.59
C GLY A 20 0.68 -1.43 22.02
N GLU A 21 0.30 -2.40 22.85
CA GLU A 21 0.92 -2.63 24.15
C GLU A 21 2.32 -3.23 23.92
N GLY A 22 3.31 -2.37 23.76
CA GLY A 22 4.69 -2.80 23.61
C GLY A 22 5.69 -1.66 23.85
N PRO A 23 6.89 -1.96 24.35
CA PRO A 23 7.91 -0.95 24.65
C PRO A 23 8.44 -0.23 23.39
N LYS A 24 8.11 -0.72 22.20
CA LYS A 24 8.56 -0.17 20.90
C LYS A 24 7.48 0.75 20.33
N LYS A 25 7.49 2.03 20.74
CA LYS A 25 6.62 3.15 20.33
C LYS A 25 6.55 3.46 18.80
N GLY A 26 7.13 2.62 17.94
CA GLY A 26 7.24 2.89 16.49
C GLY A 26 6.40 1.99 15.58
N TYR A 27 5.82 0.90 16.08
CA TYR A 27 5.01 0.02 15.22
C TYR A 27 3.55 0.47 15.18
N ILE A 28 3.02 0.55 13.96
CA ILE A 28 1.58 0.73 13.72
C ILE A 28 0.91 -0.64 13.79
N TYR A 29 -0.04 -0.76 14.71
CA TYR A 29 -0.89 -1.93 14.87
C TYR A 29 -2.28 -1.58 14.35
N LEU A 30 -2.85 -2.46 13.54
CA LEU A 30 -4.16 -2.24 12.93
C LEU A 30 -5.06 -3.42 13.25
N LYS A 31 -6.25 -3.13 13.75
CA LYS A 31 -7.31 -4.09 13.97
C LYS A 31 -8.18 -4.16 12.72
N CYS A 32 -8.39 -5.37 12.19
CA CYS A 32 -9.34 -5.60 11.10
C CYS A 32 -10.78 -5.47 11.62
N ASN A 33 -11.63 -4.72 10.94
CA ASN A 33 -13.01 -4.51 11.38
C ASN A 33 -13.92 -5.75 11.20
N TYR A 34 -13.48 -6.75 10.41
CA TYR A 34 -14.29 -7.93 10.07
C TYR A 34 -14.00 -9.14 10.96
N CYS A 35 -12.72 -9.48 11.15
CA CYS A 35 -12.31 -10.59 12.00
C CYS A 35 -11.79 -10.15 13.37
N SER A 36 -11.74 -8.84 13.64
CA SER A 36 -11.16 -8.26 14.86
C SER A 36 -9.70 -8.63 15.11
N LYS A 37 -9.00 -9.20 14.12
CA LYS A 37 -7.58 -9.57 14.25
C LYS A 37 -6.70 -8.32 14.28
N ILE A 38 -5.78 -8.28 15.23
CA ILE A 38 -4.73 -7.26 15.31
C ILE A 38 -3.54 -7.69 14.46
N ILE A 39 -3.26 -6.92 13.41
CA ILE A 39 -2.19 -7.14 12.45
C ILE A 39 -1.04 -6.19 12.79
N LYS A 40 0.16 -6.76 12.98
CA LYS A 40 1.40 -6.03 13.22
C LYS A 40 2.07 -5.70 11.89
N GLY A 41 2.69 -4.53 11.77
CA GLY A 41 3.46 -4.14 10.58
C GLY A 41 2.74 -3.24 9.58
N GLY A 42 1.71 -2.51 10.05
CA GLY A 42 1.07 -1.43 9.30
C GLY A 42 0.12 -1.85 8.16
N VAL A 43 -0.26 -0.86 7.36
CA VAL A 43 -1.36 -0.96 6.38
C VAL A 43 -1.11 -1.96 5.25
N LYS A 44 0.15 -2.21 4.87
CA LYS A 44 0.48 -3.17 3.80
C LYS A 44 -0.04 -4.57 4.10
N ARG A 45 0.18 -5.05 5.34
CA ARG A 45 -0.29 -6.38 5.76
C ARG A 45 -1.80 -6.42 5.90
N VAL A 46 -2.43 -5.36 6.40
CA VAL A 46 -3.90 -5.26 6.44
C VAL A 46 -4.49 -5.33 5.04
N LYS A 47 -3.88 -4.64 4.06
CA LYS A 47 -4.34 -4.68 2.67
C LYS A 47 -4.32 -6.11 2.11
N ASN A 48 -3.25 -6.86 2.35
CA ASN A 48 -3.16 -8.27 1.94
C ASN A 48 -4.17 -9.16 2.66
N HIS A 49 -4.42 -8.90 3.94
CA HIS A 49 -5.44 -9.60 4.73
C HIS A 49 -6.85 -9.38 4.17
N LEU A 50 -7.20 -8.14 3.80
CA LEU A 50 -8.52 -7.77 3.27
C LEU A 50 -8.75 -8.27 1.84
N ALA A 51 -7.73 -8.22 0.98
CA ALA A 51 -7.83 -8.75 -0.38
C ALA A 51 -7.71 -10.28 -0.46
N CYS A 52 -7.50 -10.94 0.67
CA CYS A 52 -7.31 -12.38 0.76
C CYS A 52 -6.22 -12.90 -0.20
N THR A 53 -5.12 -12.15 -0.36
CA THR A 53 -4.04 -12.50 -1.32
C THR A 53 -3.06 -13.54 -0.76
N HIS A 54 -3.29 -14.03 0.47
CA HIS A 54 -2.43 -15.01 1.17
C HIS A 54 -0.93 -14.65 1.22
N GLN A 55 -0.59 -13.38 1.01
CA GLN A 55 0.79 -12.89 1.06
C GLN A 55 1.13 -12.32 2.44
N ASP A 56 2.07 -12.97 3.13
CA ASP A 56 2.65 -12.58 4.44
C ASP A 56 1.69 -12.56 5.65
N VAL A 57 0.40 -12.71 5.44
CA VAL A 57 -0.63 -12.72 6.48
C VAL A 57 -1.77 -13.63 6.07
N GLU A 58 -2.43 -14.26 7.04
CA GLU A 58 -3.64 -15.02 6.77
C GLU A 58 -4.72 -14.12 6.16
N PRO A 59 -5.49 -14.60 5.17
CA PRO A 59 -6.64 -13.86 4.65
C PRO A 59 -7.72 -13.69 5.72
N CYS A 60 -8.56 -12.66 5.58
CA CYS A 60 -9.73 -12.55 6.43
C CYS A 60 -10.81 -13.57 6.01
N PRO A 61 -11.32 -14.41 6.92
CA PRO A 61 -12.44 -15.30 6.61
C PRO A 61 -13.79 -14.58 6.53
N ASN A 62 -13.91 -13.41 7.16
CA ASN A 62 -15.18 -12.69 7.36
C ASN A 62 -15.30 -11.42 6.50
N VAL A 63 -14.41 -11.20 5.53
CA VAL A 63 -14.54 -10.03 4.63
C VAL A 63 -15.72 -10.27 3.68
N PRO A 64 -16.68 -9.33 3.60
CA PRO A 64 -17.77 -9.40 2.63
C PRO A 64 -17.25 -9.37 1.18
N ASP A 65 -17.92 -10.09 0.28
CA ASP A 65 -17.50 -10.18 -1.13
C ASP A 65 -17.38 -8.81 -1.81
N ILE A 66 -18.28 -7.87 -1.49
CA ILE A 66 -18.24 -6.48 -2.00
C ILE A 66 -16.91 -5.80 -1.68
N VAL A 67 -16.44 -5.95 -0.44
CA VAL A 67 -15.19 -5.34 0.04
C VAL A 67 -14.00 -6.05 -0.58
N LYS A 68 -14.08 -7.37 -0.74
CA LYS A 68 -13.05 -8.15 -1.44
C LYS A 68 -12.89 -7.70 -2.90
N GLU A 69 -13.99 -7.50 -3.61
CA GLU A 69 -13.99 -6.99 -4.99
C GLU A 69 -13.43 -5.57 -5.07
N GLU A 70 -13.80 -4.69 -4.15
CA GLU A 70 -13.26 -3.34 -4.07
C GLU A 70 -11.74 -3.35 -3.87
N MET A 71 -11.26 -4.18 -2.93
CA MET A 71 -9.82 -4.34 -2.68
C MET A 71 -9.11 -4.90 -3.91
N LEU A 72 -9.67 -5.90 -4.60
CA LEU A 72 -9.10 -6.46 -5.82
C LEU A 72 -9.04 -5.44 -6.96
N LYS A 73 -10.07 -4.61 -7.15
CA LYS A 73 -10.06 -3.51 -8.13
C LYS A 73 -8.94 -2.53 -7.82
N PHE A 74 -8.78 -2.17 -6.54
CA PHE A 74 -7.69 -1.31 -6.10
C PHE A 74 -6.31 -1.93 -6.40
N PHE A 75 -6.12 -3.24 -6.16
CA PHE A 75 -4.88 -3.95 -6.49
C PHE A 75 -4.59 -3.93 -8.00
N LYS A 76 -5.57 -4.20 -8.85
CA LYS A 76 -5.39 -4.13 -10.30
C LYS A 76 -5.02 -2.73 -10.77
N ALA A 77 -5.70 -1.70 -10.25
CA ALA A 77 -5.36 -0.31 -10.57
C ALA A 77 -3.93 0.02 -10.13
N PHE A 78 -3.53 -0.43 -8.93
CA PHE A 78 -2.18 -0.25 -8.42
C PHE A 78 -1.12 -0.97 -9.27
N GLU A 79 -1.39 -2.21 -9.71
CA GLU A 79 -0.51 -2.95 -10.62
C GLU A 79 -0.38 -2.27 -11.98
N ALA A 80 -1.48 -1.77 -12.53
CA ALA A 80 -1.47 -1.00 -13.78
C ALA A 80 -0.65 0.28 -13.64
N THR A 81 -0.82 1.04 -12.55
CA THR A 81 0.00 2.23 -12.29
C THR A 81 1.48 1.87 -12.14
N LYS A 82 1.81 0.79 -11.41
CA LYS A 82 3.18 0.32 -11.25
C LYS A 82 3.81 -0.09 -12.58
N LEU A 83 3.04 -0.78 -13.43
CA LEU A 83 3.47 -1.14 -14.78
C LEU A 83 3.71 0.10 -15.64
N ALA A 84 2.78 1.05 -15.63
CA ALA A 84 2.93 2.31 -16.35
C ALA A 84 4.17 3.08 -15.90
N SER A 85 4.39 3.24 -14.58
CA SER A 85 5.60 3.87 -14.05
C SER A 85 6.88 3.14 -14.48
N ARG A 86 6.86 1.81 -14.55
CA ARG A 86 7.99 1.02 -15.06
C ARG A 86 8.24 1.29 -16.55
N MET A 87 7.19 1.28 -17.38
CA MET A 87 7.32 1.55 -18.81
C MET A 87 7.82 2.97 -19.08
N THR A 88 7.29 3.98 -18.36
CA THR A 88 7.78 5.35 -18.44
C THR A 88 9.24 5.46 -18.00
N PHE A 89 9.66 4.72 -16.97
CA PHE A 89 11.07 4.66 -16.58
C PHE A 89 11.94 4.06 -17.69
N GLU A 90 11.54 2.91 -18.26
CA GLU A 90 12.25 2.26 -19.36
C GLU A 90 12.35 3.16 -20.60
N GLU A 91 11.28 3.87 -20.94
CA GLU A 91 11.26 4.86 -22.04
C GLU A 91 12.20 6.03 -21.77
N ASN A 92 12.20 6.58 -20.55
CA ASN A 92 13.12 7.65 -20.16
C ASN A 92 14.58 7.21 -20.18
N VAL A 93 14.86 5.95 -19.82
CA VAL A 93 16.20 5.36 -19.94
C VAL A 93 16.59 5.16 -21.40
N ALA A 94 15.70 4.59 -22.23
CA ALA A 94 15.96 4.31 -23.63
C ALA A 94 16.13 5.58 -24.49
N SER A 95 15.38 6.63 -24.20
CA SER A 95 15.48 7.93 -24.87
C SER A 95 16.69 8.76 -24.42
N GLY A 96 17.47 8.29 -23.44
CA GLY A 96 18.60 9.02 -22.87
C GLY A 96 18.19 10.21 -21.99
N ALA A 97 16.89 10.50 -21.88
CA ALA A 97 16.34 11.57 -21.05
C ALA A 97 16.66 11.38 -19.55
N TYR A 98 16.88 10.14 -19.12
CA TYR A 98 17.26 9.83 -17.74
C TYR A 98 18.66 10.34 -17.35
N TYR A 99 19.61 10.39 -18.28
CA TYR A 99 21.01 10.77 -18.01
C TYR A 99 21.38 12.16 -18.55
N ASN A 100 20.49 12.85 -19.27
CA ASN A 100 20.80 14.10 -19.98
C ASN A 100 20.87 15.36 -19.09
N SER A 101 21.39 15.24 -17.87
CA SER A 101 21.61 16.35 -16.94
C SER A 101 23.10 16.52 -16.61
N GLY A 102 23.91 16.84 -17.62
CA GLY A 102 25.28 17.31 -17.37
C GLY A 102 26.22 17.19 -18.57
N GLY A 103 26.23 18.18 -19.45
CA GLY A 103 27.18 18.21 -20.56
C GLY A 103 27.17 19.48 -21.39
N SER A 104 26.96 20.66 -20.80
CA SER A 104 27.29 21.93 -21.44
C SER A 104 28.56 22.48 -20.78
N VAL A 105 29.71 21.92 -21.17
CA VAL A 105 30.98 22.64 -21.06
C VAL A 105 30.99 23.62 -22.23
N ASN A 106 30.82 24.90 -21.92
CA ASN A 106 30.95 25.99 -22.89
C ASN A 106 32.46 26.18 -23.24
N PRO A 107 32.76 26.63 -24.48
CA PRO A 107 34.10 26.65 -25.06
C PRO A 107 35.09 27.59 -24.37
#